data_AF-R7HHI9-F1
#
_entry.id   AF-R7HHI9-F1
#
_cell.length_a   1.000
_cell.length_b   1.000
_cell.length_c   1.000
_cell.angle_alpha   90.00
_cell.angle_beta   90.00
_cell.angle_gamma   90.00
#
_symmetry.space_group_name_H-M   'P 1'
#
loop_
_entity.id
_entity.type
_entity.pdbx_description
1 polymer ?
#
loop_
_entity_poly.entity_id
_entity_poly.type
_entity_poly.pdbx_seq_one_letter_code
_entity_poly.pdbx_strand_id
1 'polypeptide(L)'
;MTSMSRMFYKSTSLKNIDVSGFDTSKVVNMIFMFNNCSSLISLDLSSFNTSNVTNMEAMFQNDVNLENITFGDNFNTSKVKDMIAMFASCKKLSYINLSNFDTSNVKEMQSMFYYCENLKSLDLSNFDTSQVINMYAMFMNCSSLKELDLSSFDTSKVTNMQSMFLSCKNLENLNLSSFNTSNVTTISYMINNCSSLKYLDIRNAELSKVSTCLQPFYGIKNTTKIYVKNNTEKEYMNNNISNAISDNIIIV
;
A
#
# COMPACT_ATOMS: atom_id res chain seq x y z
N MET A 1 8.11 -28.40 8.94
CA MET A 1 6.71 -27.91 9.08
C MET A 1 6.34 -27.19 7.78
N THR A 2 5.15 -27.39 7.22
CA THR A 2 4.74 -26.75 5.94
C THR A 2 3.94 -25.45 6.12
N SER A 3 3.54 -25.13 7.35
CA SER A 3 2.83 -23.90 7.68
C SER A 3 3.29 -23.35 9.01
N MET A 4 3.57 -22.05 9.05
CA MET A 4 3.79 -21.27 10.29
C MET A 4 2.64 -20.27 10.51
N SER A 5 1.47 -20.51 9.91
CA SER A 5 0.31 -19.63 10.09
C SER A 5 0.01 -19.46 11.58
N ARG A 6 -0.21 -18.22 12.00
CA ARG A 6 -0.60 -17.86 13.37
C ARG A 6 0.35 -18.32 14.48
N MET A 7 1.61 -18.65 14.17
CA MET A 7 2.54 -19.23 15.16
C MET A 7 2.71 -18.37 16.43
N PHE A 8 2.72 -17.04 16.28
CA PHE A 8 2.77 -16.07 17.38
C PHE A 8 1.53 -15.17 17.45
N TYR A 9 0.44 -15.57 16.79
CA TYR A 9 -0.80 -14.77 16.72
C TYR A 9 -1.27 -14.30 18.09
N LYS A 10 -1.49 -13.00 18.23
CA LYS A 10 -1.94 -12.35 19.47
C LYS A 10 -1.03 -12.58 20.68
N SER A 11 0.27 -12.80 20.47
CA SER A 11 1.26 -12.82 21.55
C SER A 11 1.54 -11.39 22.01
N THR A 12 0.54 -10.70 22.57
CA THR A 12 0.57 -9.27 22.90
C THR A 12 1.62 -8.90 23.93
N SER A 13 2.14 -9.87 24.70
CA SER A 13 3.23 -9.69 25.67
C SER A 13 4.63 -10.02 25.11
N LEU A 14 4.72 -10.55 23.88
CA LEU A 14 5.99 -10.89 23.22
C LEU A 14 6.75 -9.60 22.90
N LYS A 15 7.88 -9.39 23.57
CA LYS A 15 8.75 -8.21 23.36
C LYS A 15 9.88 -8.48 22.39
N ASN A 16 10.47 -9.67 22.50
CA ASN A 16 11.60 -10.14 21.73
C ASN A 16 11.43 -11.63 21.47
N ILE A 17 11.94 -12.10 20.34
CA ILE A 17 12.00 -13.52 20.01
C ILE A 17 13.23 -13.80 19.15
N ASP A 18 13.92 -14.90 19.45
CA ASP A 18 14.96 -15.43 18.59
C ASP A 18 14.36 -16.52 17.69
N VAL A 19 14.36 -16.27 16.38
CA VAL A 19 13.89 -17.20 15.35
C VAL A 19 15.01 -17.69 14.43
N SER A 20 16.28 -17.41 14.78
CA SER A 20 17.45 -17.75 13.97
C SER A 20 17.56 -19.26 13.70
N GLY A 21 17.13 -20.09 14.65
CA GLY A 21 17.13 -21.55 14.55
C GLY A 21 15.96 -22.17 13.78
N PHE A 22 15.05 -21.40 13.21
CA PHE A 22 13.85 -21.94 12.56
C PHE A 22 14.17 -22.42 11.14
N ASP A 23 13.97 -23.72 10.87
CA ASP A 23 13.96 -24.23 9.49
C ASP A 23 12.65 -23.86 8.79
N THR A 24 12.71 -22.81 7.98
CA THR A 24 11.60 -22.26 7.19
C THR A 24 11.58 -22.76 5.75
N SER A 25 12.57 -23.56 5.32
CA SER A 25 12.79 -23.94 3.92
C SER A 25 11.61 -24.69 3.26
N LYS A 26 10.76 -25.33 4.06
CA LYS A 26 9.57 -26.08 3.61
C LYS A 26 8.25 -25.36 3.90
N VAL A 27 8.28 -24.17 4.47
CA VAL A 27 7.07 -23.42 4.83
C VAL A 27 6.44 -22.85 3.56
N VAL A 28 5.14 -23.07 3.42
CA VAL A 28 4.31 -22.59 2.31
C VAL A 28 3.37 -21.46 2.75
N ASN A 29 3.05 -21.38 4.04
CA ASN A 29 2.07 -20.45 4.57
C ASN A 29 2.58 -19.74 5.85
N MET A 30 2.55 -18.41 5.84
CA MET A 30 2.94 -17.54 6.96
C MET A 30 1.82 -16.56 7.37
N ILE A 31 0.57 -16.85 7.02
CA ILE A 31 -0.59 -16.00 7.33
C ILE A 31 -0.65 -15.72 8.84
N PHE A 32 -0.76 -14.44 9.21
CA PHE A 32 -0.88 -13.98 10.60
C PHE A 32 0.25 -14.43 11.53
N MET A 33 1.42 -14.82 11.03
CA MET A 33 2.48 -15.44 11.85
C MET A 33 2.83 -14.62 13.10
N PHE A 34 2.97 -13.29 12.96
CA PHE A 34 3.25 -12.36 14.05
C PHE A 34 2.09 -11.41 14.37
N ASN A 35 0.95 -11.52 13.69
CA ASN A 35 -0.16 -10.59 13.84
C ASN A 35 -0.57 -10.36 15.30
N ASN A 36 -0.69 -9.08 15.64
CA ASN A 36 -1.05 -8.58 16.96
C ASN A 36 -0.06 -9.00 18.06
N CYS A 37 1.24 -9.10 17.73
CA CYS A 37 2.33 -9.09 18.69
C CYS A 37 2.61 -7.64 19.13
N SER A 38 1.62 -7.01 19.77
CA SER A 38 1.61 -5.56 20.04
C SER A 38 2.75 -5.03 20.92
N SER A 39 3.52 -5.89 21.59
CA SER A 39 4.71 -5.50 22.38
C SER A 39 6.03 -5.73 21.65
N LEU A 40 6.03 -6.33 20.45
CA LEU A 40 7.22 -6.63 19.66
C LEU A 40 7.80 -5.32 19.12
N ILE A 41 9.10 -5.09 19.35
CA ILE A 41 9.78 -3.84 18.98
C ILE A 41 10.61 -4.04 17.72
N SER A 42 11.30 -5.17 17.61
CA SER A 42 12.15 -5.54 16.49
C SER A 42 11.99 -7.03 16.18
N LEU A 43 12.27 -7.39 14.93
CA LEU A 43 12.24 -8.78 14.50
C LEU A 43 13.32 -9.04 13.44
N ASP A 44 14.19 -10.01 13.71
CA ASP A 44 15.21 -10.44 12.76
C ASP A 44 14.77 -11.73 12.07
N LEU A 45 14.50 -11.62 10.76
CA LEU A 45 14.13 -12.73 9.87
C LEU A 45 15.25 -13.05 8.87
N SER A 46 16.49 -12.66 9.17
CA SER A 46 17.64 -12.91 8.29
C SER A 46 17.90 -14.39 7.99
N SER A 47 17.52 -15.29 8.90
CA SER A 47 17.64 -16.74 8.70
C SER A 47 16.51 -17.34 7.84
N PHE A 48 15.45 -16.59 7.53
CA PHE A 48 14.27 -17.16 6.90
C PHE A 48 14.53 -17.45 5.41
N ASN A 49 14.26 -18.69 5.01
CA ASN A 49 14.14 -19.09 3.62
C ASN A 49 12.65 -19.17 3.25
N THR A 50 12.14 -18.14 2.59
CA THR A 50 10.72 -18.05 2.22
C THR A 50 10.45 -18.46 0.76
N SER A 51 11.41 -19.09 0.08
CA SER A 51 11.32 -19.44 -1.35
C SER A 51 10.17 -20.40 -1.74
N ASN A 52 9.48 -20.99 -0.76
CA ASN A 52 8.30 -21.83 -0.96
C ASN A 52 7.01 -21.21 -0.43
N VAL A 53 7.08 -20.04 0.22
CA VAL A 53 5.93 -19.35 0.79
C VAL A 53 5.08 -18.76 -0.32
N THR A 54 3.78 -19.05 -0.28
CA THR A 54 2.80 -18.53 -1.24
C THR A 54 1.82 -17.54 -0.64
N ASN A 55 1.76 -17.42 0.68
CA ASN A 55 0.83 -16.53 1.37
C ASN A 55 1.48 -15.90 2.63
N MET A 56 1.50 -14.57 2.67
CA MET A 56 2.00 -13.73 3.77
C MET A 56 0.93 -12.74 4.28
N GLU A 57 -0.36 -13.06 4.10
CA GLU A 57 -1.49 -12.25 4.58
C GLU A 57 -1.29 -11.87 6.05
N ALA A 58 -1.29 -10.56 6.30
CA ALA A 58 -1.32 -9.93 7.60
C ALA A 58 -0.24 -10.45 8.56
N MET A 59 0.92 -10.85 8.01
CA MET A 59 2.01 -11.47 8.77
C MET A 59 2.43 -10.64 9.98
N PHE A 60 2.48 -9.31 9.86
CA PHE A 60 2.87 -8.36 10.92
C PHE A 60 1.75 -7.40 11.32
N GLN A 61 0.51 -7.65 10.88
CA GLN A 61 -0.57 -6.69 11.11
C GLN A 61 -0.84 -6.49 12.61
N ASN A 62 -1.10 -5.24 13.00
CA ASN A 62 -1.32 -4.79 14.38
C ASN A 62 -0.12 -4.97 15.32
N ASP A 63 1.09 -5.11 14.77
CA ASP A 63 2.33 -5.03 15.55
C ASP A 63 2.67 -3.55 15.79
N VAL A 64 1.82 -2.89 16.58
CA VAL A 64 1.77 -1.42 16.71
C VAL A 64 3.07 -0.79 17.24
N ASN A 65 3.89 -1.55 17.96
CA ASN A 65 5.18 -1.11 18.50
C ASN A 65 6.38 -1.55 17.65
N LEU A 66 6.17 -2.25 16.54
CA LEU A 66 7.24 -2.72 15.68
C LEU A 66 7.91 -1.54 14.97
N GLU A 67 9.20 -1.36 15.23
CA GLU A 67 10.00 -0.25 14.73
C GLU A 67 10.92 -0.69 13.58
N ASN A 68 11.32 -1.96 13.54
CA ASN A 68 12.18 -2.51 12.50
C ASN A 68 11.96 -4.00 12.28
N ILE A 69 12.15 -4.43 11.02
CA ILE A 69 12.19 -5.82 10.59
C ILE A 69 13.45 -5.98 9.73
N THR A 70 14.26 -6.98 10.03
CA THR A 70 15.42 -7.34 9.20
C THR A 70 15.07 -8.54 8.33
N PHE A 71 15.18 -8.38 7.01
CA PHE A 71 15.07 -9.47 6.05
C PHE A 71 16.47 -9.87 5.56
N GLY A 72 16.69 -11.17 5.37
CA GLY A 72 17.95 -11.70 4.81
C GLY A 72 17.84 -11.97 3.31
N ASP A 73 18.96 -12.36 2.70
CA ASP A 73 19.05 -12.64 1.26
C ASP A 73 18.16 -13.81 0.80
N ASN A 74 17.83 -14.73 1.71
CA ASN A 74 16.95 -15.87 1.45
C ASN A 74 15.46 -15.55 1.66
N PHE A 75 15.12 -14.32 2.06
CA PHE A 75 13.74 -13.85 2.19
C PHE A 75 13.16 -13.56 0.80
N ASN A 76 12.90 -14.62 0.05
CA ASN A 76 12.41 -14.61 -1.31
C ASN A 76 10.87 -14.63 -1.36
N THR A 77 10.25 -13.62 -1.97
CA THR A 77 8.79 -13.50 -2.11
C THR A 77 8.25 -13.87 -3.49
N SER A 78 9.09 -14.35 -4.42
CA SER A 78 8.72 -14.60 -5.82
C SER A 78 7.53 -15.55 -6.03
N LYS A 79 7.21 -16.42 -5.06
CA LYS A 79 6.05 -17.32 -5.11
C LYS A 79 4.82 -16.82 -4.34
N VAL A 80 4.94 -15.70 -3.64
CA VAL A 80 3.87 -15.14 -2.81
C VAL A 80 2.78 -14.59 -3.73
N LYS A 81 1.54 -14.98 -3.46
CA LYS A 81 0.34 -14.56 -4.20
C LYS A 81 -0.52 -13.57 -3.43
N ASP A 82 -0.37 -13.55 -2.12
CA ASP A 82 -1.21 -12.81 -1.20
C ASP A 82 -0.33 -12.10 -0.16
N MET A 83 -0.40 -10.77 -0.17
CA MET A 83 0.25 -9.86 0.77
C MET A 83 -0.77 -8.91 1.43
N ILE A 84 -2.04 -9.35 1.52
CA ILE A 84 -3.12 -8.57 2.13
C ILE A 84 -2.69 -8.11 3.51
N ALA A 85 -2.77 -6.81 3.77
CA ALA A 85 -2.53 -6.23 5.08
C ALA A 85 -1.19 -6.62 5.75
N MET A 86 -0.17 -7.04 4.99
CA MET A 86 1.08 -7.63 5.53
C MET A 86 1.71 -6.78 6.64
N PHE A 87 1.71 -5.44 6.50
CA PHE A 87 2.24 -4.48 7.46
C PHE A 87 1.17 -3.56 8.05
N ALA A 88 -0.12 -3.91 7.92
CA ALA A 88 -1.20 -3.03 8.35
C ALA A 88 -1.12 -2.72 9.85
N SER A 89 -1.26 -1.47 10.23
CA SER A 89 -1.20 -0.96 11.60
C SER A 89 0.15 -1.18 12.30
N CYS A 90 1.26 -1.35 11.56
CA CYS A 90 2.62 -1.22 12.10
C CYS A 90 2.94 0.27 12.38
N LYS A 91 2.26 0.85 13.38
CA LYS A 91 2.18 2.30 13.57
C LYS A 91 3.52 2.97 13.82
N LYS A 92 4.47 2.29 14.47
CA LYS A 92 5.81 2.82 14.78
C LYS A 92 6.85 2.58 13.68
N LEU A 93 6.54 1.78 12.67
CA LEU A 93 7.44 1.50 11.57
C LEU A 93 7.67 2.80 10.77
N SER A 94 8.92 3.29 10.77
CA SER A 94 9.28 4.55 10.10
C SER A 94 9.95 4.35 8.74
N TYR A 95 10.55 3.18 8.55
CA TYR A 95 11.22 2.72 7.34
C TYR A 95 11.13 1.19 7.30
N ILE A 96 11.08 0.63 6.09
CA ILE A 96 11.19 -0.81 5.85
C ILE A 96 11.97 -1.05 4.56
N ASN A 97 12.95 -1.94 4.60
CA ASN A 97 13.70 -2.33 3.41
C ASN A 97 12.95 -3.44 2.66
N LEU A 98 12.44 -3.14 1.47
CA LEU A 98 11.73 -4.08 0.60
C LEU A 98 12.49 -4.41 -0.68
N SER A 99 13.79 -4.10 -0.75
CA SER A 99 14.59 -4.28 -1.98
C SER A 99 14.62 -5.72 -2.50
N ASN A 100 14.51 -6.73 -1.62
CA ASN A 100 14.48 -8.15 -1.98
C ASN A 100 13.07 -8.69 -2.31
N PHE A 101 12.04 -7.84 -2.26
CA PHE A 101 10.66 -8.27 -2.55
C PHE A 101 10.46 -8.36 -4.07
N ASP A 102 10.15 -9.57 -4.52
CA ASP A 102 9.58 -9.84 -5.83
C ASP A 102 8.05 -9.97 -5.66
N THR A 103 7.30 -9.04 -6.26
CA THR A 103 5.83 -9.00 -6.20
C THR A 103 5.16 -9.47 -7.49
N SER A 104 5.91 -9.99 -8.48
CA SER A 104 5.42 -10.34 -9.82
C SER A 104 4.29 -11.38 -9.83
N ASN A 105 4.17 -12.18 -8.76
CA ASN A 105 3.11 -13.18 -8.60
C ASN A 105 1.98 -12.75 -7.64
N VAL A 106 2.07 -11.57 -7.02
CA VAL A 106 1.10 -11.07 -6.05
C VAL A 106 -0.18 -10.62 -6.77
N LYS A 107 -1.32 -11.13 -6.31
CA LYS A 107 -2.65 -10.80 -6.85
C LYS A 107 -3.46 -9.90 -5.93
N GLU A 108 -3.30 -10.12 -4.63
CA GLU A 108 -4.02 -9.41 -3.57
C GLU A 108 -3.01 -8.61 -2.73
N MET A 109 -3.16 -7.27 -2.74
CA MET A 109 -2.27 -6.32 -2.08
C MET A 109 -3.04 -5.26 -1.28
N GLN A 110 -4.34 -5.48 -1.05
CA GLN A 110 -5.19 -4.58 -0.28
C GLN A 110 -4.65 -4.35 1.13
N SER A 111 -4.73 -3.10 1.57
CA SER A 111 -4.36 -2.67 2.92
C SER A 111 -2.91 -2.94 3.32
N MET A 112 -1.99 -3.26 2.40
CA MET A 112 -0.63 -3.71 2.74
C MET A 112 0.09 -2.80 3.75
N PHE A 113 -0.06 -1.48 3.63
CA PHE A 113 0.51 -0.47 4.54
C PHE A 113 -0.56 0.35 5.29
N TYR A 114 -1.81 -0.12 5.33
CA TYR A 114 -2.94 0.54 6.01
C TYR A 114 -2.55 0.95 7.44
N TYR A 115 -2.75 2.22 7.82
CA TYR A 115 -2.42 2.78 9.15
C TYR A 115 -0.93 2.66 9.58
N CYS A 116 0.01 2.63 8.63
CA CYS A 116 1.43 2.84 8.93
C CYS A 116 1.73 4.33 9.16
N GLU A 117 1.24 4.87 10.27
CA GLU A 117 1.19 6.32 10.52
C GLU A 117 2.56 7.00 10.58
N ASN A 118 3.63 6.31 11.03
CA ASN A 118 4.99 6.85 11.11
C ASN A 118 5.87 6.57 9.89
N LEU A 119 5.38 5.87 8.87
CA LEU A 119 6.17 5.55 7.67
C LEU A 119 6.49 6.84 6.91
N LYS A 120 7.76 7.18 6.77
CA LYS A 120 8.20 8.47 6.18
C LYS A 120 8.56 8.37 4.70
N SER A 121 9.10 7.23 4.30
CA SER A 121 9.45 6.91 2.93
C SER A 121 9.21 5.43 2.67
N LEU A 122 9.02 5.08 1.40
CA LEU A 122 8.83 3.72 0.95
C LEU A 122 9.39 3.60 -0.46
N ASP A 123 10.38 2.74 -0.63
CA ASP A 123 10.93 2.41 -1.94
C ASP A 123 10.13 1.23 -2.53
N LEU A 124 9.42 1.50 -3.62
CA LEU A 124 8.58 0.54 -4.35
C LEU A 124 9.08 0.31 -5.78
N SER A 125 10.31 0.73 -6.09
CA SER A 125 10.87 0.63 -7.45
C SER A 125 10.91 -0.81 -7.99
N ASN A 126 11.08 -1.80 -7.11
CA ASN A 126 11.09 -3.23 -7.46
C ASN A 126 9.70 -3.88 -7.50
N PHE A 127 8.62 -3.15 -7.18
CA PHE A 127 7.28 -3.74 -7.19
C PHE A 127 6.78 -3.90 -8.64
N ASP A 128 6.56 -5.15 -9.03
CA ASP A 128 5.74 -5.52 -10.19
C ASP A 128 4.29 -5.71 -9.71
N THR A 129 3.39 -4.83 -10.13
CA THR A 129 1.96 -4.90 -9.80
C THR A 129 1.09 -5.42 -10.94
N SER A 130 1.68 -5.94 -12.03
CA SER A 130 0.98 -6.35 -13.26
C SER A 130 -0.05 -7.47 -13.07
N GLN A 131 0.00 -8.18 -11.93
CA GLN A 131 -0.96 -9.22 -11.56
C GLN A 131 -1.95 -8.79 -10.47
N VAL A 132 -1.79 -7.59 -9.89
CA VAL A 132 -2.61 -7.10 -8.78
C VAL A 132 -4.00 -6.72 -9.30
N ILE A 133 -5.03 -7.20 -8.61
CA ILE A 133 -6.44 -6.96 -8.97
C ILE A 133 -7.08 -5.94 -8.01
N ASN A 134 -6.60 -5.87 -6.76
CA ASN A 134 -7.20 -5.07 -5.70
C ASN A 134 -6.12 -4.27 -4.94
N MET A 135 -6.28 -2.94 -4.93
CA MET A 135 -5.43 -1.97 -4.21
C MET A 135 -6.20 -1.21 -3.13
N TYR A 136 -7.34 -1.75 -2.68
CA TYR A 136 -8.16 -1.17 -1.62
C TYR A 136 -7.32 -0.75 -0.41
N ALA A 137 -7.42 0.51 -0.02
CA ALA A 137 -6.83 1.08 1.18
C ALA A 137 -5.32 0.83 1.39
N MET A 138 -4.55 0.56 0.32
CA MET A 138 -3.15 0.13 0.39
C MET A 138 -2.27 1.05 1.24
N PHE A 139 -2.44 2.37 1.15
CA PHE A 139 -1.70 3.40 1.89
C PHE A 139 -2.60 4.24 2.80
N MET A 140 -3.83 3.81 3.06
CA MET A 140 -4.77 4.60 3.88
C MET A 140 -4.17 4.91 5.26
N ASN A 141 -4.23 6.18 5.68
CA ASN A 141 -3.65 6.70 6.92
C ASN A 141 -2.12 6.54 7.07
N CYS A 142 -1.36 6.39 5.97
CA CYS A 142 0.09 6.61 5.97
C CYS A 142 0.44 8.10 6.12
N SER A 143 0.04 8.69 7.24
CA SER A 143 -0.03 10.15 7.41
C SER A 143 1.33 10.87 7.42
N SER A 144 2.43 10.14 7.63
CA SER A 144 3.80 10.68 7.59
C SER A 144 4.47 10.64 6.21
N LEU A 145 3.92 9.91 5.23
CA LEU A 145 4.47 9.87 3.87
C LEU A 145 4.34 11.25 3.22
N LYS A 146 5.46 11.75 2.67
CA LYS A 146 5.52 13.03 1.96
C LYS A 146 5.53 12.89 0.45
N GLU A 147 6.14 11.82 -0.03
CA GLU A 147 6.28 11.46 -1.43
C GLU A 147 6.12 9.96 -1.58
N LEU A 148 5.72 9.54 -2.77
CA LEU A 148 5.58 8.13 -3.13
C LEU A 148 5.79 8.01 -4.63
N ASP A 149 6.85 7.31 -5.03
CA ASP A 149 7.07 6.97 -6.43
C ASP A 149 6.26 5.73 -6.78
N LEU A 150 5.37 5.87 -7.76
CA LEU A 150 4.48 4.82 -8.26
C LEU A 150 4.68 4.59 -9.76
N SER A 151 5.81 5.04 -10.31
CA SER A 151 6.11 4.93 -11.75
C SER A 151 6.23 3.48 -12.24
N SER A 152 6.60 2.54 -11.35
CA SER A 152 6.68 1.10 -11.63
C SER A 152 5.32 0.39 -11.64
N PHE A 153 4.26 1.03 -11.13
CA PHE A 153 2.97 0.36 -10.96
C PHE A 153 2.26 0.17 -12.31
N ASP A 154 2.08 -1.10 -12.70
CA ASP A 154 1.10 -1.51 -13.70
C ASP A 154 -0.24 -1.77 -13.01
N THR A 155 -1.22 -0.88 -13.25
CA THR A 155 -2.57 -1.00 -12.68
C THR A 155 -3.59 -1.55 -13.67
N SER A 156 -3.17 -2.07 -14.82
CA SER A 156 -4.06 -2.46 -15.92
C SER A 156 -5.09 -3.53 -15.56
N LYS A 157 -4.85 -4.34 -14.52
CA LYS A 157 -5.79 -5.35 -14.00
C LYS A 157 -6.56 -4.92 -12.76
N VAL A 158 -6.23 -3.76 -12.19
CA VAL A 158 -6.84 -3.30 -10.94
C VAL A 158 -8.29 -2.91 -11.18
N THR A 159 -9.19 -3.43 -10.34
CA THR A 159 -10.62 -3.11 -10.39
C THR A 159 -11.07 -2.23 -9.22
N ASN A 160 -10.33 -2.25 -8.10
CA ASN A 160 -10.68 -1.52 -6.89
C ASN A 160 -9.51 -0.69 -6.37
N MET A 161 -9.69 0.63 -6.30
CA MET A 161 -8.76 1.61 -5.72
C MET A 161 -9.40 2.42 -4.59
N GLN A 162 -10.51 1.93 -4.03
CA GLN A 162 -11.21 2.62 -2.94
C GLN A 162 -10.25 2.88 -1.77
N SER A 163 -10.28 4.11 -1.26
CA SER A 163 -9.50 4.59 -0.12
C SER A 163 -7.98 4.43 -0.25
N MET A 164 -7.41 4.19 -1.44
CA MET A 164 -5.98 3.84 -1.61
C MET A 164 -5.03 4.79 -0.89
N PHE A 165 -5.29 6.10 -0.92
CA PHE A 165 -4.51 7.15 -0.26
C PHE A 165 -5.31 7.94 0.80
N LEU A 166 -6.48 7.45 1.23
CA LEU A 166 -7.34 8.15 2.18
C LEU A 166 -6.56 8.56 3.43
N SER A 167 -6.58 9.86 3.77
CA SER A 167 -5.90 10.46 4.92
C SER A 167 -4.36 10.36 4.90
N CYS A 168 -3.73 10.32 3.72
CA CYS A 168 -2.29 10.58 3.55
C CYS A 168 -2.00 12.08 3.72
N LYS A 169 -2.14 12.59 4.95
CA LYS A 169 -2.21 14.03 5.25
C LYS A 169 -0.97 14.84 4.86
N ASN A 170 0.22 14.23 4.85
CA ASN A 170 1.48 14.91 4.52
C ASN A 170 1.95 14.70 3.08
N LEU A 171 1.23 13.91 2.28
CA LEU A 171 1.60 13.64 0.89
C LEU A 171 1.47 14.94 0.08
N GLU A 172 2.58 15.38 -0.53
CA GLU A 172 2.63 16.66 -1.26
C GLU A 172 2.50 16.49 -2.77
N ASN A 173 3.03 15.40 -3.31
CA ASN A 173 3.04 15.10 -4.74
C ASN A 173 2.46 13.70 -4.96
N LEU A 174 1.50 13.59 -5.87
CA LEU A 174 0.96 12.30 -6.27
C LEU A 174 0.87 12.24 -7.79
N ASN A 175 1.79 11.49 -8.40
CA ASN A 175 1.82 11.25 -9.83
C ASN A 175 1.17 9.89 -10.13
N LEU A 176 -0.01 9.91 -10.74
CA LEU A 176 -0.75 8.73 -11.19
C LEU A 176 -0.82 8.66 -12.73
N SER A 177 0.06 9.37 -13.44
CA SER A 177 0.08 9.34 -14.91
C SER A 177 0.47 7.97 -15.48
N SER A 178 1.11 7.08 -14.73
CA SER A 178 1.34 5.69 -15.13
C SER A 178 0.10 4.80 -14.98
N PHE A 179 -0.93 5.24 -14.25
CA PHE A 179 -2.05 4.37 -13.90
C PHE A 179 -2.97 4.16 -15.09
N ASN A 180 -3.11 2.91 -15.50
CA ASN A 180 -4.20 2.46 -16.35
C ASN A 180 -5.40 2.10 -15.48
N THR A 181 -6.42 2.96 -15.45
CA THR A 181 -7.63 2.76 -14.65
C THR A 181 -8.82 2.23 -15.46
N SER A 182 -8.60 1.78 -16.70
CA SER A 182 -9.67 1.34 -17.63
C SER A 182 -10.52 0.16 -17.13
N ASN A 183 -10.07 -0.55 -16.10
CA ASN A 183 -10.79 -1.64 -15.44
C ASN A 183 -11.29 -1.29 -14.03
N VAL A 184 -11.00 -0.09 -13.53
CA VAL A 184 -11.39 0.34 -12.19
C VAL A 184 -12.88 0.66 -12.17
N THR A 185 -13.60 0.02 -11.24
CA THR A 185 -15.03 0.26 -11.01
C THR A 185 -15.30 1.09 -9.76
N THR A 186 -14.33 1.12 -8.82
CA THR A 186 -14.51 1.75 -7.50
C THR A 186 -13.31 2.62 -7.13
N ILE A 187 -13.58 3.91 -6.89
CA ILE A 187 -12.59 4.92 -6.44
C ILE A 187 -13.09 5.75 -5.24
N SER A 188 -14.15 5.30 -4.55
CA SER A 188 -14.65 5.99 -3.36
C SER A 188 -13.50 6.33 -2.41
N TYR A 189 -13.46 7.58 -1.95
CA TYR A 189 -12.47 8.10 -1.01
C TYR A 189 -10.99 7.96 -1.42
N MET A 190 -10.67 7.68 -2.69
CA MET A 190 -9.32 7.30 -3.12
C MET A 190 -8.21 8.26 -2.65
N ILE A 191 -8.43 9.58 -2.75
CA ILE A 191 -7.47 10.65 -2.38
C ILE A 191 -8.14 11.61 -1.38
N ASN A 192 -9.05 11.09 -0.55
CA ASN A 192 -9.79 11.88 0.41
C ASN A 192 -8.88 12.29 1.60
N ASN A 193 -9.04 13.50 2.11
CA ASN A 193 -8.26 14.08 3.21
C ASN A 193 -6.72 14.09 3.02
N CYS A 194 -6.25 14.11 1.77
CA CYS A 194 -4.85 14.40 1.44
C CYS A 194 -4.57 15.92 1.52
N SER A 195 -4.63 16.47 2.73
CA SER A 195 -4.67 17.92 2.98
C SER A 195 -3.39 18.70 2.65
N SER A 196 -2.27 18.02 2.38
CA SER A 196 -1.00 18.67 1.99
C SER A 196 -0.71 18.60 0.50
N LEU A 197 -1.60 17.98 -0.29
CA LEU A 197 -1.36 17.74 -1.71
C LEU A 197 -1.22 19.06 -2.48
N LYS A 198 -0.08 19.25 -3.13
CA LYS A 198 0.23 20.40 -3.99
C LYS A 198 0.03 20.06 -5.46
N TYR A 199 0.34 18.81 -5.84
CA TYR A 199 0.29 18.34 -7.22
C TYR A 199 -0.40 16.97 -7.28
N LEU A 200 -1.36 16.84 -8.20
CA LEU A 200 -2.02 15.59 -8.56
C LEU A 200 -1.97 15.43 -10.08
N ASP A 201 -1.36 14.36 -10.57
CA ASP A 201 -1.36 14.04 -12.00
C ASP A 201 -2.20 12.80 -12.27
N ILE A 202 -3.30 12.98 -12.99
CA ILE A 202 -4.22 11.91 -13.40
C ILE A 202 -4.48 11.97 -14.91
N ARG A 203 -3.54 12.50 -15.70
CA ARG A 203 -3.74 12.77 -17.14
C ARG A 203 -4.01 11.52 -17.99
N ASN A 204 -3.69 10.34 -17.48
CA ASN A 204 -3.95 9.07 -18.15
C ASN A 204 -5.05 8.24 -17.48
N ALA A 205 -5.72 8.78 -16.45
CA ALA A 205 -6.82 8.10 -15.80
C ALA A 205 -8.01 7.94 -16.76
N GLU A 206 -8.42 6.70 -16.97
CA GLU A 206 -9.64 6.32 -17.67
C GLU A 206 -10.72 5.93 -16.64
N LEU A 207 -11.74 6.77 -16.47
CA LEU A 207 -12.75 6.59 -15.41
C LEU A 207 -14.12 6.12 -15.94
N SER A 208 -14.19 5.67 -17.19
CA SER A 208 -15.46 5.33 -17.87
C SER A 208 -16.22 4.16 -17.26
N LYS A 209 -15.54 3.26 -16.54
CA LYS A 209 -16.16 2.12 -15.84
C LYS A 209 -16.43 2.38 -14.35
N VAL A 210 -16.08 3.56 -13.84
CA VAL A 210 -16.29 3.87 -12.43
C VAL A 210 -17.78 3.96 -12.13
N SER A 211 -18.29 3.00 -11.37
CA SER A 211 -19.69 2.94 -10.91
C SER A 211 -19.85 3.37 -9.45
N THR A 212 -18.74 3.49 -8.70
CA THR A 212 -18.75 3.81 -7.27
C THR A 212 -17.64 4.81 -6.92
N CYS A 213 -18.04 6.07 -6.68
CA CYS A 213 -17.13 7.21 -6.52
C CYS A 213 -17.57 8.17 -5.41
N LEU A 214 -17.80 7.67 -4.20
CA LEU A 214 -18.20 8.51 -3.07
C LEU A 214 -17.01 9.37 -2.61
N GLN A 215 -17.10 10.69 -2.79
CA GLN A 215 -16.13 11.69 -2.31
C GLN A 215 -14.65 11.35 -2.58
N PRO A 216 -14.24 11.04 -3.84
CA PRO A 216 -12.91 10.55 -4.18
C PRO A 216 -11.78 11.55 -3.85
N PHE A 217 -12.08 12.85 -3.86
CA PHE A 217 -11.11 13.93 -3.68
C PHE A 217 -11.47 14.92 -2.56
N TYR A 218 -12.44 14.59 -1.71
CA TYR A 218 -12.87 15.51 -0.65
C TYR A 218 -11.72 15.78 0.34
N GLY A 219 -11.54 17.04 0.75
CA GLY A 219 -10.50 17.42 1.71
C GLY A 219 -9.12 17.73 1.12
N ILE A 220 -8.93 17.62 -0.20
CA ILE A 220 -7.75 18.21 -0.87
C ILE A 220 -7.86 19.74 -0.89
N LYS A 221 -6.73 20.45 -0.92
CA LYS A 221 -6.70 21.92 -0.91
C LYS A 221 -7.19 22.49 -2.24
N ASN A 222 -7.83 23.65 -2.17
CA ASN A 222 -8.22 24.39 -3.38
C ASN A 222 -7.01 24.88 -4.20
N THR A 223 -5.83 24.98 -3.60
CA THR A 223 -4.55 25.35 -4.25
C THR A 223 -3.85 24.18 -4.94
N THR A 224 -4.37 22.95 -4.84
CA THR A 224 -3.76 21.78 -5.48
C THR A 224 -3.84 21.92 -7.00
N LYS A 225 -2.71 21.82 -7.70
CA LYS A 225 -2.68 21.74 -9.17
C LYS A 225 -3.01 20.32 -9.61
N ILE A 226 -3.98 20.19 -10.50
CA ILE A 226 -4.50 18.91 -10.98
C ILE A 226 -4.31 18.84 -12.48
N TYR A 227 -3.59 17.82 -12.95
CA TYR A 227 -3.35 17.59 -14.38
C TYR A 227 -4.31 16.52 -14.90
N VAL A 228 -5.06 16.86 -15.95
CA VAL A 228 -6.08 16.00 -16.57
C VAL A 228 -5.90 15.95 -18.09
N LYS A 229 -6.49 14.93 -18.72
CA LYS A 229 -6.33 14.64 -20.16
C LYS A 229 -7.03 15.65 -21.07
N ASN A 230 -8.30 15.94 -20.79
CA ASN A 230 -9.13 16.78 -21.65
C ASN A 230 -10.25 17.46 -20.85
N ASN A 231 -11.14 18.16 -21.56
CA ASN A 231 -12.24 18.92 -20.96
C ASN A 231 -13.24 18.05 -20.18
N THR A 232 -13.46 16.80 -20.62
CA THR A 232 -14.37 15.87 -19.95
C THR A 232 -13.86 15.49 -18.56
N GLU A 233 -12.57 15.16 -18.41
CA GLU A 233 -12.03 14.89 -17.06
C GLU A 233 -11.91 16.17 -16.24
N LYS A 234 -11.67 17.33 -16.86
CA LYS A 234 -11.73 18.62 -16.15
C LYS A 234 -13.11 18.88 -15.52
N GLU A 235 -14.18 18.65 -16.27
CA GLU A 235 -15.55 18.75 -15.77
C GLU A 235 -15.83 17.73 -14.65
N TYR A 236 -15.40 16.48 -14.85
CA TYR A 236 -15.51 15.44 -13.83
C TYR A 236 -14.85 15.87 -12.51
N MET A 237 -13.63 16.41 -12.58
CA MET A 237 -12.90 16.88 -11.39
C MET A 237 -13.60 18.06 -10.71
N ASN A 238 -14.12 19.03 -11.48
CA ASN A 238 -14.90 20.14 -10.94
C ASN A 238 -16.12 19.65 -10.13
N ASN A 239 -16.80 18.60 -10.60
CA ASN A 239 -17.99 18.06 -9.93
C ASN A 239 -17.68 17.21 -8.69
N ASN A 240 -16.45 16.69 -8.56
CA ASN A 240 -16.07 15.72 -7.53
C ASN A 240 -15.09 16.26 -6.47
N ILE A 241 -14.73 17.53 -6.54
CA ILE A 241 -13.91 18.20 -5.53
C ILE A 241 -14.74 19.29 -4.87
N SER A 242 -14.90 19.21 -3.55
CA SER A 242 -15.75 20.14 -2.79
C SER A 242 -15.28 21.61 -2.82
N ASN A 243 -14.01 21.86 -3.15
CA ASN A 243 -13.36 23.17 -3.05
C ASN A 243 -12.43 23.51 -4.24
N ALA A 244 -12.49 22.80 -5.37
CA ALA A 244 -11.57 23.09 -6.49
C ALA A 244 -11.92 24.43 -7.15
N ILE A 245 -10.90 25.26 -7.40
CA ILE A 245 -11.01 26.39 -8.32
C ILE A 245 -10.68 25.86 -9.70
N SER A 246 -11.58 26.03 -10.68
CA SER A 246 -11.43 25.51 -12.07
C SER A 246 -10.09 25.86 -12.72
N ASP A 247 -9.47 26.97 -12.32
CA ASP A 247 -8.18 27.44 -12.83
C ASP A 247 -6.99 26.56 -12.40
N ASN A 248 -7.14 25.79 -11.32
CA ASN A 248 -6.10 24.87 -10.84
C ASN A 248 -6.17 23.49 -11.51
N ILE A 249 -7.18 23.25 -12.36
CA ILE A 249 -7.31 22.04 -13.17
C ILE A 249 -6.79 22.33 -14.58
N ILE A 250 -5.65 21.73 -14.89
CA ILE A 250 -4.81 22.00 -16.07
C ILE A 250 -4.93 20.82 -17.03
N ILE A 251 -5.24 21.13 -18.29
CA ILE A 251 -5.26 20.14 -19.38
C ILE A 251 -3.86 20.06 -19.98
N VAL A 252 -3.33 18.85 -20.16
CA VAL A 252 -1.96 18.57 -20.63
C VAL A 252 -1.89 17.45 -21.63
#